data_AF-A0A382Z1H6-F1
#
_entry.id   AF-A0A382Z1H6-F1
#
_cell.length_a   1.000
_cell.length_b   1.000
_cell.length_c   1.000
_cell.angle_alpha   90.00
_cell.angle_beta   90.00
_cell.angle_gamma   90.00
#
_symmetry.space_group_name_H-M   'P 1'
#
loop_
_entity.id
_entity.type
_entity.pdbx_description
1 polymer ?
#
loop_
_entity_poly.entity_id
_entity_poly.type
_entity_poly.pdbx_seq_one_letter_code
_entity_poly.pdbx_strand_id
1 'polypeptide(L)'
;MPQRIIFSLTITCLMLLIGCSNESEEMKFQTLLDQEWQRGLDENPIYASYMGDKRANQDWPDISEAAVRDRQNKVRDVLQEIKSIDPKLLPETQQLNYRLFLYNYERAVSAQKFDTHLLVFGQRGGIQLE
;
A
#
# COMPACT_ATOMS: atom_id res chain seq x y z
N MET A 1 -52.68 0.10 -6.27
CA MET A 1 -51.74 1.23 -6.08
C MET A 1 -50.65 1.03 -5.01
N PRO A 2 -50.79 0.22 -3.92
CA PRO A 2 -49.72 0.12 -2.91
C PRO A 2 -48.49 -0.68 -3.38
N GLN A 3 -48.67 -1.69 -4.26
CA GLN A 3 -47.56 -2.52 -4.77
C GLN A 3 -46.54 -1.74 -5.62
N ARG A 4 -46.97 -0.69 -6.34
CA ARG A 4 -46.06 0.15 -7.16
C ARG A 4 -45.17 1.06 -6.29
N ILE A 5 -45.69 1.52 -5.15
CA ILE A 5 -44.95 2.35 -4.20
C ILE A 5 -43.92 1.49 -3.45
N ILE A 6 -44.30 0.26 -3.06
CA ILE A 6 -43.38 -0.70 -2.41
C ILE A 6 -42.26 -1.14 -3.37
N PHE A 7 -42.56 -1.40 -4.65
CA PHE A 7 -41.54 -1.70 -5.67
C PHE A 7 -40.62 -0.50 -5.94
N SER A 8 -41.16 0.73 -5.95
CA SER A 8 -40.37 1.94 -6.09
C SER A 8 -39.45 2.17 -4.89
N LEU A 9 -39.93 1.94 -3.66
CA LEU A 9 -39.15 2.12 -2.44
C LEU A 9 -38.02 1.08 -2.29
N THR A 10 -38.27 -0.15 -2.73
CA THR A 10 -37.28 -1.24 -2.71
C THR A 10 -36.18 -1.06 -3.74
N ILE A 11 -36.50 -0.53 -4.93
CA ILE A 11 -35.50 -0.18 -5.97
C ILE A 11 -34.60 0.98 -5.52
N THR A 12 -35.17 2.00 -4.86
CA THR A 12 -34.37 3.12 -4.32
C THR A 12 -33.46 2.67 -3.17
N CYS A 13 -33.93 1.73 -2.34
CA CYS A 13 -33.12 1.16 -1.25
C CYS A 13 -31.95 0.29 -1.77
N LEU A 14 -32.14 -0.43 -2.89
CA LEU A 14 -31.09 -1.26 -3.50
C LEU A 14 -29.96 -0.43 -4.15
N MET A 15 -30.28 0.75 -4.71
CA MET A 15 -29.28 1.67 -5.28
C MET A 15 -28.37 2.33 -4.22
N LEU A 16 -28.90 2.60 -3.02
CA LEU A 16 -28.14 3.21 -1.91
C LEU A 16 -27.07 2.27 -1.33
N LEU A 17 -27.34 0.96 -1.32
CA LEU A 17 -26.41 -0.04 -0.77
C LEU A 17 -25.15 -0.23 -1.63
N ILE A 18 -25.25 -0.06 -2.95
CA ILE A 18 -24.13 -0.23 -3.90
C ILE A 18 -23.19 0.99 -3.87
N GLY A 19 -23.71 2.20 -3.63
CA GLY A 19 -22.89 3.41 -3.53
C GLY A 19 -21.97 3.39 -2.31
N CYS A 20 -22.46 2.96 -1.15
CA CYS A 20 -21.68 2.92 0.08
C CYS A 20 -20.53 1.91 0.06
N SER A 21 -20.65 0.79 -0.67
CA SER A 21 -19.54 -0.18 -0.75
C SER A 21 -18.34 0.38 -1.51
N ASN A 22 -18.58 1.13 -2.58
CA ASN A 22 -17.51 1.64 -3.46
C ASN A 22 -16.69 2.75 -2.77
N GLU A 23 -17.38 3.71 -2.15
CA GLU A 23 -16.73 4.78 -1.37
C GLU A 23 -15.86 4.20 -0.24
N SER A 24 -16.31 3.09 0.36
CA SER A 24 -15.55 2.42 1.42
C SER A 24 -14.29 1.70 0.90
N GLU A 25 -14.33 1.07 -0.27
CA GLU A 25 -13.16 0.38 -0.85
C GLU A 25 -12.12 1.35 -1.37
N GLU A 26 -12.55 2.44 -2.01
CA GLU A 26 -11.63 3.50 -2.41
C GLU A 26 -10.93 4.12 -1.20
N MET A 27 -11.67 4.42 -0.13
CA MET A 27 -11.10 4.96 1.11
C MET A 27 -10.09 4.00 1.75
N LYS A 28 -10.39 2.68 1.78
CA LYS A 28 -9.42 1.67 2.24
C LYS A 28 -8.16 1.68 1.39
N PHE A 29 -8.29 1.72 0.07
CA PHE A 29 -7.14 1.74 -0.82
C PHE A 29 -6.29 3.00 -0.63
N GLN A 30 -6.90 4.18 -0.56
CA GLN A 30 -6.16 5.42 -0.30
C GLN A 30 -5.47 5.41 1.06
N THR A 31 -6.16 4.93 2.10
CA THR A 31 -5.59 4.79 3.45
C THR A 31 -4.35 3.90 3.42
N LEU A 32 -4.41 2.77 2.72
CA LEU A 32 -3.25 1.88 2.55
C LEU A 32 -2.09 2.57 1.83
N LEU A 33 -2.37 3.32 0.76
CA LEU A 33 -1.34 4.09 0.04
C LEU A 33 -0.66 5.13 0.95
N ASP A 34 -1.45 5.89 1.70
CA ASP A 34 -0.96 6.94 2.60
C ASP A 34 -0.11 6.35 3.74
N GLN A 35 -0.57 5.24 4.33
CA GLN A 35 0.16 4.53 5.38
C GLN A 35 1.50 4.02 4.87
N GLU A 36 1.53 3.46 3.66
CA GLU A 36 2.75 2.91 3.07
C GLU A 36 3.72 3.99 2.60
N TRP A 37 3.20 5.11 2.11
CA TRP A 37 4.00 6.29 1.87
C TRP A 37 4.68 6.77 3.16
N GLN A 38 3.90 6.95 4.23
CA GLN A 38 4.43 7.44 5.50
C GLN A 38 5.44 6.44 6.11
N ARG A 39 5.15 5.13 6.07
CA ARG A 39 6.10 4.11 6.53
C ARG A 39 7.41 4.18 5.75
N GLY A 40 7.36 4.37 4.43
CA GLY A 40 8.55 4.51 3.60
C GLY A 40 9.42 5.70 4.00
N LEU A 41 8.81 6.82 4.40
CA LEU A 41 9.54 7.98 4.92
C LEU A 41 10.12 7.70 6.33
N ASP A 42 9.34 7.10 7.21
CA ASP A 42 9.75 6.83 8.59
C ASP A 42 10.87 5.78 8.68
N GLU A 43 10.80 4.72 7.86
CA GLU A 43 11.79 3.64 7.85
C GLU A 43 13.05 3.98 7.04
N ASN A 44 13.01 5.03 6.20
CA ASN A 44 14.15 5.48 5.41
C ASN A 44 14.35 7.01 5.49
N PRO A 45 15.03 7.51 6.54
CA PRO A 45 15.29 8.94 6.74
C PRO A 45 16.08 9.61 5.61
N ILE A 46 16.92 8.84 4.90
CA ILE A 46 17.68 9.31 3.74
C ILE A 46 16.71 9.59 2.58
N TYR A 47 15.82 8.64 2.29
CA TYR A 47 14.77 8.83 1.29
C TYR A 47 13.82 9.98 1.66
N ALA A 48 13.41 10.08 2.94
CA ALA A 48 12.61 11.19 3.42
C ALA A 48 13.29 12.54 3.16
N SER A 49 14.59 12.61 3.43
CA SER A 49 15.40 13.79 3.14
C SER A 49 15.45 14.11 1.65
N TYR A 50 15.56 13.12 0.77
CA TYR A 50 15.49 13.34 -0.69
C TYR A 50 14.13 13.85 -1.15
N MET A 51 13.05 13.44 -0.50
CA MET A 51 11.68 13.91 -0.76
C MET A 51 11.36 15.28 -0.14
N GLY A 52 12.31 15.86 0.60
CA GLY A 52 12.19 17.20 1.20
C GLY A 52 11.77 17.21 2.67
N ASP A 53 11.48 16.06 3.28
CA ASP A 53 11.24 15.94 4.70
C ASP A 53 12.57 15.86 5.46
N LYS A 54 12.93 16.94 6.15
CA LYS A 54 14.22 17.07 6.86
C LYS A 54 14.13 16.78 8.36
N ARG A 55 13.00 16.28 8.88
CA ARG A 55 12.78 16.07 10.33
C ARG A 55 13.78 15.09 10.94
N ALA A 56 14.25 14.10 10.17
CA ALA A 56 15.18 13.05 10.59
C ALA A 56 16.51 13.08 9.81
N ASN A 57 16.98 14.27 9.37
CA ASN A 57 18.12 14.37 8.45
C ASN A 57 19.49 13.95 9.03
N GLN A 58 19.56 13.66 10.33
CA GLN A 58 20.76 13.15 11.02
C GLN A 58 20.70 11.63 11.24
N ASP A 59 19.57 11.00 10.90
CA ASP A 59 19.32 9.60 11.18
C ASP A 59 19.62 8.73 9.97
N TRP A 60 19.96 7.46 10.23
CA TRP A 60 20.17 6.44 9.21
C TRP A 60 19.09 5.35 9.34
N PRO A 61 18.73 4.68 8.24
CA PRO A 61 17.86 3.50 8.31
C PRO A 61 18.47 2.41 9.21
N ASP A 62 17.65 1.77 10.05
CA ASP A 62 18.09 0.60 10.82
C ASP A 62 18.21 -0.61 9.89
N ILE A 63 19.45 -0.97 9.53
CA ILE A 63 19.77 -2.10 8.64
C ILE A 63 20.09 -3.39 9.40
N SER A 64 19.85 -3.45 10.71
CA SER A 64 20.03 -4.68 11.48
C SER A 64 19.15 -5.81 10.94
N GLU A 65 19.59 -7.05 11.10
CA GLU A 65 18.84 -8.23 10.65
C GLU A 65 17.42 -8.23 11.25
N ALA A 66 17.27 -7.89 12.54
CA ALA A 66 15.98 -7.82 13.20
C ALA A 66 15.04 -6.79 12.52
N ALA A 67 15.53 -5.58 12.26
CA ALA A 67 14.74 -4.55 11.59
C ALA A 67 14.39 -4.93 10.13
N VAL A 68 15.31 -5.56 9.40
CA VAL A 68 15.02 -6.08 8.06
C VAL A 68 13.91 -7.13 8.11
N ARG A 69 13.97 -8.09 9.04
CA ARG A 69 12.96 -9.15 9.18
C ARG A 69 11.59 -8.58 9.58
N ASP A 70 11.57 -7.58 10.46
CA ASP A 70 10.35 -6.85 10.82
C ASP A 70 9.72 -6.17 9.58
N ARG A 71 10.51 -5.42 8.81
CA ARG A 71 10.04 -4.82 7.54
C ARG A 71 9.54 -5.86 6.55
N GLN A 72 10.22 -7.00 6.41
CA GLN A 72 9.77 -8.08 5.55
C GLN A 72 8.40 -8.64 5.99
N ASN A 73 8.15 -8.76 7.30
CA ASN A 73 6.84 -9.15 7.83
C ASN A 73 5.77 -8.13 7.47
N LYS A 74 6.02 -6.85 7.76
CA LYS A 74 5.10 -5.75 7.40
C LYS A 74 4.75 -5.73 5.91
N VAL A 75 5.73 -5.97 5.03
CA VAL A 75 5.49 -6.08 3.57
C VAL A 75 4.56 -7.26 3.21
N ARG A 76 4.63 -8.39 3.94
CA ARG A 76 3.68 -9.50 3.75
C ARG A 76 2.29 -9.15 4.24
N ASP A 77 2.18 -8.42 5.34
CA ASP A 77 0.90 -7.98 5.90
C ASP A 77 0.19 -7.02 4.93
N VAL A 78 0.92 -6.05 4.38
CA VAL A 78 0.41 -5.14 3.33
C VAL A 78 -0.02 -5.89 2.09
N LEU A 79 0.71 -6.94 1.68
CA LEU A 79 0.32 -7.77 0.56
C LEU A 79 -1.03 -8.49 0.81
N GLN A 80 -1.29 -8.91 2.05
CA GLN A 80 -2.61 -9.46 2.40
C GLN A 80 -3.68 -8.38 2.38
N GLU A 81 -3.37 -7.19 2.88
CA GLU A 81 -4.30 -6.06 2.93
C GLU A 81 -4.74 -5.61 1.53
N ILE A 82 -3.80 -5.36 0.60
CA ILE A 82 -4.15 -5.00 -0.78
C ILE A 82 -4.95 -6.11 -1.49
N LYS A 83 -4.70 -7.38 -1.17
CA LYS A 83 -5.46 -8.52 -1.73
C LYS A 83 -6.89 -8.61 -1.20
N SER A 84 -7.18 -7.97 -0.06
CA SER A 84 -8.52 -7.91 0.51
C SER A 84 -9.42 -6.87 -0.15
N ILE A 85 -8.83 -5.89 -0.85
CA ILE A 85 -9.54 -4.82 -1.55
C ILE A 85 -10.06 -5.38 -2.89
N ASP A 86 -11.36 -5.20 -3.17
CA ASP A 86 -11.96 -5.62 -4.45
C ASP A 86 -11.72 -4.55 -5.54
N PRO A 87 -10.84 -4.78 -6.53
CA PRO A 87 -10.53 -3.78 -7.54
C PRO A 87 -11.71 -3.42 -8.44
N LYS A 88 -12.80 -4.21 -8.45
CA LYS A 88 -14.02 -3.91 -9.22
C LYS A 88 -14.85 -2.80 -8.58
N LEU A 89 -14.68 -2.56 -7.28
CA LEU A 89 -15.38 -1.52 -6.53
C LEU A 89 -14.58 -0.20 -6.51
N LEU A 90 -13.34 -0.20 -7.03
CA LEU A 90 -12.54 1.01 -7.21
C LEU A 90 -12.94 1.77 -8.48
N PRO A 91 -12.81 3.12 -8.48
CA PRO A 91 -12.93 3.91 -9.70
C PRO A 91 -11.97 3.42 -10.78
N GLU A 92 -12.38 3.55 -12.05
CA GLU A 92 -11.57 3.11 -13.20
C GLU A 92 -10.16 3.72 -13.19
N THR A 93 -10.04 4.99 -12.77
CA THR A 93 -8.77 5.71 -12.61
C THR A 93 -7.84 5.07 -11.59
N GLN A 94 -8.37 4.41 -10.57
CA GLN A 94 -7.60 3.77 -9.49
C GLN A 94 -7.25 2.31 -9.78
N GLN A 95 -7.92 1.65 -10.73
CA GLN A 95 -7.64 0.24 -11.03
C GLN A 95 -6.22 -0.01 -11.53
N LEU A 96 -5.62 0.94 -12.26
CA LEU A 96 -4.21 0.85 -12.66
C LEU A 96 -3.28 0.95 -11.44
N ASN A 97 -3.54 1.92 -10.56
CA ASN A 97 -2.77 2.13 -9.33
C ASN A 97 -2.81 0.88 -8.44
N TYR A 98 -3.99 0.29 -8.27
CA TYR A 98 -4.16 -0.99 -7.57
C TYR A 98 -3.26 -2.09 -8.15
N ARG A 99 -3.31 -2.30 -9.48
CA ARG A 99 -2.51 -3.35 -10.13
C ARG A 99 -1.01 -3.13 -9.96
N LEU A 100 -0.55 -1.89 -10.10
CA LEU A 100 0.86 -1.55 -9.93
C LEU A 100 1.32 -1.76 -8.48
N PHE A 101 0.50 -1.33 -7.51
CA PHE A 101 0.79 -1.51 -6.10
C PHE A 101 0.85 -3.00 -5.72
N LEU A 102 -0.18 -3.78 -6.09
CA LEU A 102 -0.20 -5.22 -5.89
C LEU A 102 1.04 -5.90 -6.50
N TYR A 103 1.36 -5.59 -7.75
CA TYR A 103 2.53 -6.13 -8.44
C TYR A 103 3.84 -5.83 -7.70
N ASN A 104 4.01 -4.60 -7.21
CA ASN A 104 5.20 -4.20 -6.46
C ASN A 104 5.34 -5.00 -5.16
N TYR A 105 4.25 -5.18 -4.41
CA TYR A 105 4.24 -5.95 -3.16
C TYR A 105 4.45 -7.45 -3.39
N GLU A 106 3.85 -8.03 -4.42
CA GLU A 106 4.10 -9.44 -4.78
C GLU A 106 5.56 -9.68 -5.13
N ARG A 107 6.17 -8.75 -5.88
CA ARG A 107 7.61 -8.80 -6.18
C ARG A 107 8.46 -8.61 -4.94
N ALA A 108 8.11 -7.67 -4.07
CA ALA A 108 8.84 -7.42 -2.83
C ALA A 108 8.83 -8.66 -1.94
N VAL A 109 7.68 -9.30 -1.71
CA VAL A 109 7.57 -10.54 -0.93
C VAL A 109 8.33 -11.69 -1.59
N SER A 110 8.17 -11.90 -2.90
CA SER A 110 8.87 -12.94 -3.65
C SER A 110 10.40 -12.79 -3.57
N ALA A 111 10.90 -11.55 -3.53
CA ALA A 111 12.32 -11.26 -3.46
C ALA A 111 12.95 -11.60 -2.11
N GLN A 112 12.17 -11.67 -1.03
CA GLN A 112 12.69 -11.90 0.34
C GLN A 112 13.45 -13.21 0.48
N LYS A 113 13.12 -14.23 -0.32
CA LYS A 113 13.81 -15.53 -0.32
C LYS A 113 15.27 -15.49 -0.77
N PHE A 114 15.69 -14.39 -1.40
CA PHE A 114 17.05 -14.21 -1.90
C PHE A 114 17.95 -13.44 -0.93
N ASP A 115 17.40 -12.92 0.18
CA ASP A 115 18.15 -12.19 1.22
C ASP A 115 19.14 -11.15 0.65
N THR A 116 18.68 -10.33 -0.31
CA THR A 116 19.53 -9.34 -0.99
C THR A 116 20.09 -8.28 -0.05
N HIS A 117 19.53 -8.10 1.15
CA HIS A 117 20.08 -7.23 2.19
C HIS A 117 21.44 -7.69 2.71
N LEU A 118 21.83 -8.95 2.47
CA LEU A 118 23.18 -9.45 2.76
C LEU A 118 24.21 -9.06 1.68
N LEU A 119 23.75 -8.51 0.55
CA LEU A 119 24.58 -8.07 -0.56
C LEU A 119 24.75 -6.53 -0.53
N VAL A 120 25.38 -6.04 0.53
CA VAL A 120 25.43 -4.60 0.88
C VAL A 120 26.31 -3.72 -0.01
N PHE A 121 27.11 -4.31 -0.91
CA PHE A 121 27.99 -3.57 -1.81
C PHE A 121 27.89 -4.09 -3.25
N GLY A 122 27.99 -3.16 -4.21
CA GLY A 122 28.08 -3.48 -5.62
C GLY A 122 28.49 -2.27 -6.46
N GLN A 123 28.75 -2.50 -7.74
CA GLN A 123 29.21 -1.46 -8.67
C GLN A 123 28.15 -0.40 -9.02
N ARG A 124 26.89 -0.61 -8.63
CA ARG A 124 25.75 0.30 -8.88
C ARG A 124 24.92 0.59 -7.62
N GLY A 125 25.44 0.32 -6.43
CA GLY A 125 24.66 0.44 -5.21
C GLY A 125 25.45 0.06 -3.97
N GLY A 126 24.88 0.36 -2.81
CA GLY A 126 25.49 0.10 -1.51
C GLY A 126 25.72 1.39 -0.75
N ILE A 127 26.06 1.23 0.53
CA ILE A 127 26.16 2.33 1.50
C ILE A 127 27.14 3.42 1.08
N GLN A 128 28.11 3.11 0.22
CA GLN A 128 29.07 4.10 -0.29
C GLN A 128 28.48 5.16 -1.23
N LEU A 129 27.22 5.00 -1.68
CA LEU A 129 26.54 5.95 -2.57
C LEU A 129 25.42 6.76 -1.89
N GLU A 130 25.16 6.49 -0.61
CA GLU A 130 24.11 7.15 0.19
C GLU A 130 24.65 8.38 0.95
#